data_AF-A6FA95-F1
#
_entry.id   AF-A6FA95-F1
#
_cell.length_a   1.000
_cell.length_b   1.000
_cell.length_c   1.000
_cell.angle_alpha   90.00
_cell.angle_beta   90.00
_cell.angle_gamma   90.00
#
_symmetry.space_group_name_H-M   'P 1'
#
loop_
_entity.id
_entity.type
_entity.pdbx_description
1 polymer ?
#
loop_
_entity_poly.entity_id
_entity_poly.type
_entity_poly.pdbx_seq_one_letter_code
_entity_poly.pdbx_strand_id
1 'polypeptide(L)'
;MIFHHSKFEYDESDLALFAKIAINVRLAFYYIHVMTRREQMDFTRFAEKLMAMDDESWARHSNPWSVYTRFSILPLMSLAFWSREWIGSYSLIPILLSFIWIWLNPRMFGVPAKTNNWASMGTFGERIYLDRKINPIPDHHILPTIVLQIMSGIGLPIFIYGLYSLNIWALVLGNMWIIVFKAWFVDRMVWLYNDMKDTNPQYLIWLKS
;
A
#
# COMPACT_ATOMS: atom_id res chain seq x y z
N MET A 1 4.35 -30.19 46.30
CA MET A 1 4.43 -29.21 45.21
C MET A 1 3.26 -29.49 44.28
N ILE A 2 2.14 -28.78 44.44
CA ILE A 2 0.91 -29.01 43.65
C ILE A 2 0.57 -27.68 42.97
N PHE A 3 0.61 -27.68 41.64
CA PHE A 3 0.21 -26.56 40.79
C PHE A 3 -1.31 -26.42 40.80
N HIS A 4 -1.81 -25.23 41.13
CA HIS A 4 -3.23 -24.89 41.02
C HIS A 4 -3.49 -24.26 39.64
N HIS A 5 -4.19 -24.98 38.78
CA HIS A 5 -4.64 -24.48 37.47
C HIS A 5 -5.94 -23.71 37.68
N SER A 6 -5.89 -22.37 37.65
CA SER A 6 -7.10 -21.53 37.60
C SER A 6 -7.73 -21.65 36.21
N LYS A 7 -8.90 -22.29 36.13
CA LYS A 7 -9.74 -22.24 34.92
C LYS A 7 -10.26 -20.80 34.77
N PHE A 8 -9.99 -20.19 33.62
CA PHE A 8 -10.67 -18.95 33.20
C PHE A 8 -12.13 -19.29 32.88
N GLU A 9 -13.04 -18.98 33.80
CA GLU A 9 -14.49 -18.95 33.53
C GLU A 9 -14.83 -17.59 32.91
N TYR A 10 -15.27 -17.60 31.64
CA TYR A 10 -15.80 -16.41 30.97
C TYR A 10 -17.25 -16.19 31.39
N ASP A 11 -17.57 -14.98 31.84
CA ASP A 11 -18.93 -14.58 32.23
C ASP A 11 -19.84 -14.42 30.99
N GLU A 12 -21.16 -14.61 31.15
CA GLU A 12 -22.15 -14.39 30.07
C GLU A 12 -22.08 -12.95 29.53
N SER A 13 -21.67 -11.99 30.36
CA SER A 13 -21.46 -10.60 29.97
C SER A 13 -20.30 -10.43 28.97
N ASP A 14 -19.23 -11.22 29.11
CA ASP A 14 -18.10 -11.23 28.18
C ASP A 14 -18.50 -11.83 26.83
N LEU A 15 -19.25 -12.94 26.84
CA LEU A 15 -19.76 -13.56 25.61
C LEU A 15 -20.71 -12.63 24.85
N ALA A 16 -21.56 -11.89 25.57
CA ALA A 16 -22.43 -10.87 24.98
C ALA A 16 -21.63 -9.68 24.40
N LEU A 17 -20.53 -9.30 25.04
CA LEU A 17 -19.62 -8.27 24.54
C LEU A 17 -18.90 -8.73 23.26
N PHE A 18 -18.36 -9.96 23.23
CA PHE A 18 -17.74 -10.54 22.04
C PHE A 18 -18.73 -10.68 20.87
N ALA A 19 -19.96 -11.10 21.14
CA ALA A 19 -21.01 -11.19 20.13
C ALA A 19 -21.37 -9.81 19.54
N LYS A 20 -21.51 -8.78 20.39
CA LYS A 20 -21.74 -7.40 19.94
C LYS A 20 -20.58 -6.86 19.13
N ILE A 21 -19.33 -7.13 19.53
CA ILE A 21 -18.14 -6.74 18.77
C ILE A 21 -18.13 -7.45 17.41
N ALA A 22 -18.35 -8.76 17.36
CA ALA A 22 -18.38 -9.52 16.12
C ALA A 22 -19.48 -9.05 15.15
N ILE A 23 -20.67 -8.73 15.67
CA ILE A 23 -21.80 -8.19 14.89
C ILE A 23 -21.47 -6.79 14.38
N ASN A 24 -20.92 -5.90 15.22
CA ASN A 24 -20.54 -4.55 14.81
C ASN A 24 -19.41 -4.57 13.78
N VAL A 25 -18.46 -5.49 13.91
CA VAL A 25 -17.39 -5.72 12.92
C VAL A 25 -17.98 -6.24 11.60
N ARG A 26 -18.89 -7.22 11.64
CA ARG A 26 -19.56 -7.76 10.45
C ARG A 26 -20.44 -6.70 9.76
N LEU A 27 -21.14 -5.87 10.53
CA LEU A 27 -21.92 -4.73 10.04
C LEU A 27 -20.99 -3.68 9.44
N ALA A 28 -19.87 -3.35 10.08
CA ALA A 28 -18.88 -2.44 9.51
C ALA A 28 -18.35 -2.99 8.18
N PHE A 29 -18.06 -4.28 8.07
CA PHE A 29 -17.68 -4.92 6.81
C PHE A 29 -18.79 -4.87 5.76
N TYR A 30 -20.03 -5.12 6.15
CA TYR A 30 -21.19 -5.02 5.25
C TYR A 30 -21.42 -3.59 4.78
N TYR A 31 -21.38 -2.60 5.67
CA TYR A 31 -21.51 -1.19 5.33
C TYR A 31 -20.35 -0.70 4.47
N ILE A 32 -19.10 -1.13 4.73
CA ILE A 32 -17.95 -0.83 3.88
C ILE A 32 -18.15 -1.45 2.48
N HIS A 33 -18.65 -2.68 2.39
CA HIS A 33 -18.95 -3.37 1.12
C HIS A 33 -20.10 -2.70 0.35
N VAL A 34 -21.16 -2.26 1.03
CA VAL A 34 -22.30 -1.56 0.43
C VAL A 34 -21.93 -0.12 0.03
N MET A 35 -21.16 0.58 0.85
CA MET A 35 -20.66 1.94 0.57
C MET A 35 -19.65 1.96 -0.58
N THR A 36 -18.81 0.94 -0.73
CA THR A 36 -17.92 0.82 -1.89
C THR A 36 -18.67 0.52 -3.19
N ARG A 37 -19.91 0.01 -3.13
CA ARG A 37 -20.70 -0.32 -4.32
C ARG A 37 -21.60 0.81 -4.86
N ARG A 38 -21.94 1.83 -4.06
CA ARG A 38 -23.02 2.77 -4.44
C ARG A 38 -22.61 4.19 -4.80
N GLU A 39 -21.66 4.83 -4.12
CA GLU A 39 -21.32 6.24 -4.44
C GLU A 39 -19.88 6.61 -4.05
N GLN A 40 -18.90 6.23 -4.86
CA GLN A 40 -17.62 6.95 -4.88
C GLN A 40 -17.56 7.80 -6.13
N MET A 41 -17.95 9.08 -5.97
CA MET A 41 -17.64 10.14 -6.93
C MET A 41 -16.20 10.04 -7.43
N ASP A 42 -16.01 10.51 -8.66
CA ASP A 42 -14.93 10.35 -9.63
C ASP A 42 -13.48 10.72 -9.20
N PHE A 43 -13.12 10.61 -7.91
CA PHE A 43 -11.78 10.85 -7.39
C PHE A 43 -10.72 9.95 -8.05
N THR A 44 -11.06 8.72 -8.40
CA THR A 44 -10.15 7.81 -9.12
C THR A 44 -9.88 8.31 -10.53
N ARG A 45 -10.90 8.74 -11.29
CA ARG A 45 -10.70 9.34 -12.63
C ARG A 45 -9.99 10.70 -12.57
N PHE A 46 -10.25 11.49 -11.53
CA PHE A 46 -9.56 12.75 -11.30
C PHE A 46 -8.09 12.52 -10.94
N ALA A 47 -7.78 11.54 -10.09
CA ALA A 47 -6.42 11.10 -9.80
C ALA A 47 -5.73 10.52 -11.04
N GLU A 48 -6.41 9.72 -11.86
CA GLU A 48 -5.92 9.20 -13.15
C GLU A 48 -5.61 10.33 -14.14
N LYS A 49 -6.49 11.33 -14.25
CA LYS A 49 -6.24 12.53 -15.07
C LYS A 49 -5.11 13.41 -14.52
N LEU A 50 -4.98 13.53 -13.19
CA LEU A 50 -3.87 14.24 -12.53
C LEU A 50 -2.55 13.50 -12.69
N MET A 51 -2.58 12.16 -12.72
CA MET A 51 -1.40 11.32 -12.86
C MET A 51 -0.97 11.16 -14.33
N ALA A 52 -1.85 11.47 -15.30
CA ALA A 52 -1.58 11.49 -16.74
C ALA A 52 -0.66 10.34 -17.20
N MET A 53 -0.88 9.13 -16.68
CA MET A 53 -0.03 7.98 -17.00
C MET A 53 -0.48 7.45 -18.35
N ASP A 54 0.15 7.95 -19.40
CA ASP A 54 0.14 7.33 -20.72
C ASP A 54 0.74 5.91 -20.66
N ASP A 55 0.51 5.14 -21.72
CA ASP A 55 1.04 3.76 -21.81
C ASP A 55 2.56 3.71 -21.66
N GLU A 56 3.27 4.76 -22.10
CA GLU A 56 4.72 4.90 -21.98
C GLU A 56 5.17 5.07 -20.52
N SER A 57 4.47 5.89 -19.74
CA SER A 57 4.72 6.08 -18.31
C SER A 57 4.45 4.80 -17.54
N TRP A 58 3.39 4.06 -17.87
CA TRP A 58 3.15 2.73 -17.30
C TRP A 58 4.25 1.73 -17.65
N ALA A 59 4.75 1.75 -18.89
CA ALA A 59 5.85 0.89 -19.31
C ALA A 59 7.13 1.18 -18.51
N ARG A 60 7.49 2.45 -18.29
CA ARG A 60 8.61 2.83 -17.41
C ARG A 60 8.34 2.47 -15.94
N HIS A 61 7.09 2.64 -15.49
CA HIS A 61 6.68 2.33 -14.11
C HIS A 61 6.85 0.87 -13.76
N SER A 62 6.72 -0.03 -14.75
CA SER A 62 6.95 -1.47 -14.61
C SER A 62 8.42 -1.86 -14.45
N ASN A 63 9.36 -0.92 -14.55
CA ASN A 63 10.77 -1.18 -14.34
C ASN A 63 11.03 -1.63 -12.88
N PRO A 64 11.63 -2.81 -12.64
CA PRO A 64 11.90 -3.30 -11.29
C PRO A 64 12.72 -2.35 -10.44
N TRP A 65 13.71 -1.67 -11.04
CA TRP A 65 14.51 -0.69 -10.33
C TRP A 65 13.68 0.47 -9.85
N SER A 66 12.75 0.98 -10.66
CA SER A 66 11.84 2.04 -10.24
C SER A 66 10.99 1.58 -9.05
N VAL A 67 10.44 0.36 -9.09
CA VAL A 67 9.63 -0.17 -7.99
C VAL A 67 10.44 -0.31 -6.70
N TYR A 68 11.60 -0.98 -6.74
CA TYR A 68 12.41 -1.22 -5.54
C TYR A 68 12.94 0.08 -4.93
N THR A 69 13.39 1.01 -5.76
CA THR A 69 13.93 2.29 -5.27
C THR A 69 12.84 3.25 -4.77
N ARG A 70 11.56 3.03 -5.09
CA ARG A 70 10.47 3.76 -4.44
C ARG A 70 10.29 3.37 -2.97
N PHE A 71 10.63 2.15 -2.58
CA PHE A 71 10.62 1.75 -1.17
C PHE A 71 11.68 2.48 -0.34
N SER A 72 12.72 3.07 -0.98
CA SER A 72 13.73 3.86 -0.28
C SER A 72 13.26 5.28 0.05
N ILE A 73 12.19 5.77 -0.57
CA ILE A 73 11.69 7.14 -0.37
C ILE A 73 11.36 7.40 1.10
N LEU A 74 10.60 6.49 1.73
CA LEU A 74 10.13 6.69 3.11
C LEU A 74 11.30 6.65 4.13
N PRO A 75 12.26 5.71 4.04
CA PRO A 75 13.47 5.75 4.85
C PRO A 75 14.34 7.00 4.60
N LEU A 76 14.51 7.42 3.34
CA LEU A 76 15.26 8.64 3.01
C LEU A 76 14.60 9.88 3.62
N MET A 77 13.28 9.99 3.52
CA MET A 77 12.52 11.07 4.12
C MET A 77 12.69 11.07 5.64
N SER A 78 12.63 9.90 6.26
CA SER A 78 12.87 9.74 7.70
C SER A 78 14.23 10.28 8.13
N LEU A 79 15.29 9.86 7.43
CA LEU A 79 16.65 10.32 7.69
C LEU A 79 16.80 11.82 7.44
N ALA A 80 16.17 12.34 6.38
CA ALA A 80 16.21 13.74 6.03
C ALA A 80 15.59 14.62 7.13
N PHE A 81 14.39 14.28 7.60
CA PHE A 81 13.76 15.03 8.68
C PHE A 81 14.48 14.83 10.02
N TRP A 82 14.96 13.61 10.31
CA TRP A 82 15.72 13.32 11.52
C TRP A 82 17.05 14.09 11.56
N SER A 83 17.69 14.32 10.42
CA SER A 83 18.97 15.05 10.32
C SER A 83 18.88 16.46 10.93
N ARG A 84 17.69 17.02 11.13
CA ARG A 84 17.47 18.27 11.86
C ARG A 84 18.13 18.29 13.22
N GLU A 85 18.16 17.17 13.94
CA GLU A 85 18.83 17.08 15.25
C GLU A 85 20.35 17.26 15.16
N TRP A 86 20.96 16.94 14.03
CA TRP A 86 22.42 16.97 13.86
C TRP A 86 22.88 18.23 13.15
N ILE A 87 22.15 18.66 12.11
CA ILE A 87 22.55 19.73 11.21
C ILE A 87 21.59 20.93 11.22
N GLY A 88 20.58 20.93 12.11
CA GLY A 88 19.69 22.07 12.32
C GLY A 88 18.92 22.45 11.05
N SER A 89 18.96 23.73 10.67
CA SER A 89 18.27 24.27 9.49
C SER A 89 18.81 23.72 8.16
N TYR A 90 20.05 23.23 8.12
CA TYR A 90 20.60 22.61 6.91
C TYR A 90 19.89 21.30 6.53
N SER A 91 19.09 20.72 7.43
CA SER A 91 18.21 19.56 7.13
C SER A 91 17.18 19.83 6.03
N LEU A 92 16.90 21.09 5.71
CA LEU A 92 16.08 21.45 4.54
C LEU A 92 16.67 20.91 3.23
N ILE A 93 18.00 20.79 3.12
CA ILE A 93 18.67 20.27 1.93
C ILE A 93 18.32 18.79 1.70
N PRO A 94 18.58 17.84 2.63
CA PRO A 94 18.21 16.44 2.43
C PRO A 94 16.69 16.24 2.33
N ILE A 95 15.87 17.08 2.97
CA ILE A 95 14.40 17.03 2.81
C ILE A 95 14.03 17.36 1.36
N LEU A 96 14.55 18.46 0.82
CA LEU A 96 14.32 18.86 -0.57
C LEU A 96 14.81 17.80 -1.56
N LEU A 97 15.99 17.21 -1.31
CA LEU A 97 16.51 16.11 -2.12
C LEU A 97 15.60 14.88 -2.08
N SER A 98 14.98 14.57 -0.94
CA SER A 98 14.02 13.46 -0.82
C SER A 98 12.76 13.70 -1.66
N PHE A 99 12.25 14.94 -1.69
CA PHE A 99 11.14 15.31 -2.57
C PHE A 99 11.52 15.28 -4.05
N ILE A 100 12.72 15.74 -4.40
CA ILE A 100 13.26 15.61 -5.76
C ILE A 100 13.34 14.13 -6.15
N TRP A 101 13.77 13.26 -5.23
CA TRP A 101 13.85 11.83 -5.48
C TRP A 101 12.48 11.22 -5.80
N ILE A 102 11.42 11.60 -5.10
CA ILE A 102 10.05 11.16 -5.40
C ILE A 102 9.67 11.46 -6.86
N TRP A 103 9.99 12.67 -7.31
CA TRP A 103 9.68 13.12 -8.67
C TRP A 103 10.59 12.49 -9.73
N LEU A 104 11.88 12.35 -9.41
CA LEU A 104 12.91 11.88 -10.34
C LEU A 104 12.87 10.37 -10.53
N ASN A 105 12.57 9.61 -9.48
CA ASN A 105 12.57 8.14 -9.49
C ASN A 105 11.82 7.51 -10.68
N PRO A 106 10.52 7.81 -10.94
CA PRO A 106 9.80 7.20 -12.06
C PRO A 106 10.33 7.63 -13.45
N ARG A 107 11.12 8.70 -13.54
CA ARG A 107 11.67 9.25 -14.79
C ARG A 107 13.08 8.75 -15.09
N MET A 108 13.82 8.30 -14.08
CA MET A 108 15.21 7.84 -14.22
C MET A 108 15.36 6.52 -14.95
N PHE A 109 14.32 5.69 -14.95
CA PHE A 109 14.40 4.32 -15.45
C PHE A 109 13.66 4.17 -16.78
N GLY A 110 14.35 3.59 -17.76
CA GLY A 110 13.76 3.27 -19.06
C GLY A 110 12.77 2.11 -18.98
N VAL A 111 12.11 1.83 -20.11
CA VAL A 111 11.22 0.66 -20.25
C VAL A 111 12.04 -0.62 -20.06
N PRO A 112 11.63 -1.54 -19.16
CA PRO A 112 12.39 -2.76 -18.93
C PRO A 112 12.29 -3.71 -20.14
N ALA A 113 13.39 -4.40 -20.44
CA ALA A 113 13.42 -5.43 -21.47
C ALA A 113 12.63 -6.68 -21.08
N LYS A 114 12.61 -7.00 -19.77
CA LYS A 114 11.90 -8.15 -19.19
C LYS A 114 10.93 -7.69 -18.11
N THR A 115 9.72 -8.22 -18.13
CA THR A 115 8.65 -7.89 -17.19
C THR A 115 8.05 -9.12 -16.50
N ASN A 116 8.59 -10.32 -16.75
CA ASN A 116 8.28 -11.52 -15.98
C ASN A 116 9.01 -11.54 -14.62
N ASN A 117 8.68 -10.59 -13.75
CA ASN A 117 9.19 -10.51 -12.39
C ASN A 117 8.14 -9.91 -11.45
N TRP A 118 8.33 -10.09 -10.15
CA TRP A 118 7.39 -9.65 -9.11
C TRP A 118 7.07 -8.15 -9.19
N ALA A 119 8.09 -7.30 -9.38
CA ALA A 119 7.91 -5.86 -9.39
C ALA A 119 7.07 -5.38 -10.59
N SER A 120 7.37 -5.88 -11.79
CA SER A 120 6.62 -5.55 -13.00
C SER A 120 5.19 -6.06 -12.93
N MET A 121 4.99 -7.33 -12.54
CA MET A 121 3.64 -7.91 -12.40
C MET A 121 2.79 -7.17 -11.36
N GLY A 122 3.41 -6.69 -10.27
CA GLY A 122 2.74 -5.88 -9.28
C GLY A 122 2.18 -4.58 -9.86
N THR A 123 2.94 -3.91 -10.73
CA THR A 123 2.46 -2.70 -11.42
C THR A 123 1.35 -2.96 -12.43
N PHE A 124 1.37 -4.11 -13.10
CA PHE A 124 0.29 -4.52 -14.01
C PHE A 124 -1.01 -4.79 -13.24
N GLY A 125 -0.92 -5.47 -12.10
CA GLY A 125 -2.05 -5.66 -11.22
C GLY A 125 -2.61 -4.34 -10.68
N GLU A 126 -1.75 -3.39 -10.33
CA GLU A 126 -2.17 -2.05 -9.92
C GLU A 126 -2.93 -1.32 -11.04
N ARG A 127 -2.43 -1.41 -12.28
CA ARG A 127 -3.13 -0.87 -13.47
C ARG A 127 -4.52 -1.50 -13.65
N ILE A 128 -4.64 -2.82 -13.53
CA ILE A 128 -5.93 -3.53 -13.60
C ILE A 128 -6.84 -3.12 -12.44
N TYR A 129 -6.29 -3.01 -11.23
CA TYR A 129 -7.04 -2.63 -10.05
C TYR A 129 -7.61 -1.21 -10.16
N LEU A 130 -6.88 -0.25 -10.73
CA LEU A 130 -7.39 1.10 -10.97
C LEU A 130 -8.60 1.09 -11.93
N ASP A 131 -8.52 0.27 -12.97
CA ASP A 131 -9.55 0.13 -14.00
C ASP A 131 -10.75 -0.74 -13.59
N ARG A 132 -10.77 -1.25 -12.33
CA ARG A 132 -11.78 -2.20 -11.83
C ARG A 132 -13.25 -1.73 -11.93
N LYS A 133 -13.46 -0.42 -12.06
CA LYS A 133 -14.82 0.16 -12.25
C LYS A 133 -15.34 -0.07 -13.67
N ILE A 134 -14.46 -0.15 -14.65
CA ILE A 134 -14.78 -0.37 -16.07
C ILE A 134 -14.66 -1.86 -16.39
N ASN A 135 -13.56 -2.49 -15.95
CA ASN A 135 -13.29 -3.92 -16.13
C ASN A 135 -13.35 -4.63 -14.77
N PRO A 136 -14.48 -5.25 -14.39
CA PRO A 136 -14.64 -5.87 -13.08
C PRO A 136 -13.56 -6.91 -12.78
N ILE A 137 -13.06 -6.89 -11.55
CA ILE A 137 -12.10 -7.87 -11.04
C ILE A 137 -12.80 -8.87 -10.11
N PRO A 138 -12.23 -10.07 -9.89
CA PRO A 138 -12.79 -11.04 -8.96
C PRO A 138 -12.95 -10.49 -7.53
N ASP A 139 -14.10 -10.78 -6.91
CA ASP A 139 -14.48 -10.23 -5.60
C ASP A 139 -13.47 -10.56 -4.48
N HIS A 140 -12.79 -11.73 -4.56
CA HIS A 140 -11.80 -12.15 -3.57
C HIS A 140 -10.56 -11.27 -3.51
N HIS A 141 -10.32 -10.42 -4.50
CA HIS A 141 -9.22 -9.45 -4.50
C HIS A 141 -9.58 -8.11 -3.86
N ILE A 142 -10.86 -7.74 -3.82
CA ILE A 142 -11.29 -6.40 -3.42
C ILE A 142 -11.04 -6.18 -1.93
N LEU A 143 -11.57 -7.05 -1.08
CA LEU A 143 -11.51 -6.88 0.37
C LEU A 143 -10.06 -6.92 0.90
N PRO A 144 -9.21 -7.90 0.55
CA PRO A 144 -7.82 -7.91 1.02
C PRO A 144 -7.06 -6.65 0.62
N THR A 145 -7.29 -6.16 -0.60
CA THR A 145 -6.63 -4.96 -1.13
C THR A 145 -7.03 -3.69 -0.38
N ILE A 146 -8.30 -3.56 0.00
CA ILE A 146 -8.78 -2.43 0.84
C ILE A 146 -8.17 -2.52 2.25
N VAL A 147 -8.19 -3.70 2.86
CA VAL A 147 -7.64 -3.92 4.20
C VAL A 147 -6.16 -3.55 4.25
N LEU A 148 -5.36 -4.00 3.28
CA LEU A 148 -3.92 -3.69 3.23
C LEU A 148 -3.65 -2.20 3.04
N GLN A 149 -4.46 -1.49 2.25
CA GLN A 149 -4.33 -0.04 2.11
C GLN A 149 -4.65 0.69 3.42
N ILE A 150 -5.72 0.28 4.13
CA ILE A 150 -6.05 0.84 5.44
C ILE A 150 -4.94 0.55 6.45
N MET A 151 -4.43 -0.69 6.49
CA MET A 151 -3.32 -1.07 7.37
C MET A 151 -2.07 -0.24 7.09
N SER A 152 -1.71 -0.08 5.81
CA SER A 152 -0.61 0.82 5.42
C SER A 152 -0.87 2.26 5.86
N GLY A 153 -2.11 2.74 5.75
CA GLY A 153 -2.50 4.09 6.17
C GLY A 153 -2.39 4.32 7.68
N ILE A 154 -2.65 3.31 8.51
CA ILE A 154 -2.48 3.38 9.97
C ILE A 154 -1.02 3.62 10.38
N GLY A 155 -0.06 3.20 9.55
CA GLY A 155 1.35 3.49 9.81
C GLY A 155 1.72 4.98 9.70
N LEU A 156 0.94 5.78 8.96
CA LEU A 156 1.22 7.21 8.76
C LEU A 156 1.13 8.02 10.05
N PRO A 157 0.08 7.92 10.90
CA PRO A 157 0.06 8.54 12.21
C PRO A 157 1.28 8.21 13.08
N ILE A 158 1.70 6.93 13.11
CA ILE A 158 2.87 6.47 13.88
C ILE A 158 4.15 7.12 13.34
N PHE A 159 4.30 7.15 12.01
CA PHE A 159 5.42 7.77 11.33
C PHE A 159 5.50 9.28 11.59
N ILE A 160 4.38 10.00 11.45
CA ILE A 160 4.29 11.44 11.70
C ILE A 160 4.61 11.75 13.16
N TYR A 161 4.10 10.94 14.10
CA TYR A 161 4.43 11.06 15.51
C TYR A 161 5.94 10.85 15.75
N GLY A 162 6.55 9.83 15.13
CA GLY A 162 7.99 9.57 15.23
C GLY A 162 8.85 10.73 14.71
N LEU A 163 8.42 11.37 13.61
CA LEU A 163 9.06 12.58 13.07
C LEU A 163 8.91 13.79 13.99
N TYR A 164 7.71 14.03 14.51
CA TYR A 164 7.42 15.18 15.37
C TYR A 164 8.10 15.09 16.73
N SER A 165 8.06 13.91 17.35
CA SER A 165 8.63 13.65 18.67
C SER A 165 10.12 13.31 18.64
N LEU A 166 10.70 13.16 17.43
CA LEU A 166 12.07 12.68 17.24
C LEU A 166 12.33 11.40 18.04
N ASN A 167 11.38 10.46 17.96
CA ASN A 167 11.49 9.14 18.57
C ASN A 167 11.88 8.12 17.51
N ILE A 168 13.10 7.61 17.58
CA ILE A 168 13.66 6.71 16.57
C ILE A 168 12.88 5.40 16.46
N TRP A 169 12.37 4.90 17.59
CA TRP A 169 11.62 3.64 17.62
C TRP A 169 10.26 3.78 16.95
N ALA A 170 9.56 4.88 17.22
CA ALA A 170 8.31 5.20 16.53
C ALA A 170 8.52 5.41 15.03
N LEU A 171 9.63 6.07 14.65
CA LEU A 171 10.00 6.30 13.26
C LEU A 171 10.28 4.97 12.52
N VAL A 172 11.11 4.10 13.10
CA VAL A 172 11.43 2.78 12.54
C VAL A 172 10.17 1.93 12.45
N LEU A 173 9.34 1.91 13.49
CA LEU A 173 8.07 1.18 13.50
C LEU A 173 7.14 1.68 12.39
N GLY A 174 6.96 3.00 12.26
CA GLY A 174 6.14 3.60 11.21
C GLY A 174 6.64 3.25 9.81
N ASN A 175 7.96 3.33 9.58
CA ASN A 175 8.56 2.93 8.30
C ASN A 175 8.30 1.46 7.98
N MET A 176 8.65 0.56 8.91
CA MET A 176 8.49 -0.87 8.73
C MET A 176 7.02 -1.22 8.49
N TRP A 177 6.11 -0.65 9.26
CA TRP A 177 4.67 -0.87 9.12
C TRP A 177 4.18 -0.49 7.72
N ILE A 178 4.46 0.74 7.28
CA ILE A 178 4.05 1.22 5.95
C ILE A 178 4.66 0.36 4.84
N ILE A 179 5.96 0.07 4.91
CA ILE A 179 6.68 -0.68 3.88
C ILE A 179 6.15 -2.12 3.78
N VAL A 180 5.94 -2.81 4.90
CA VAL A 180 5.46 -4.19 4.92
C VAL A 180 4.06 -4.29 4.33
N PHE A 181 3.13 -3.45 4.77
CA PHE A 181 1.76 -3.50 4.24
C PHE A 181 1.69 -3.02 2.79
N LYS A 182 2.53 -2.07 2.38
CA LYS A 182 2.64 -1.67 0.98
C LYS A 182 3.24 -2.79 0.11
N ALA A 183 4.26 -3.49 0.58
CA ALA A 183 4.84 -4.62 -0.14
C ALA A 183 3.84 -5.78 -0.28
N TRP A 184 3.08 -6.06 0.78
CA TRP A 184 2.02 -7.07 0.74
C TRP A 184 0.87 -6.66 -0.19
N PHE A 185 0.52 -5.37 -0.23
CA PHE A 185 -0.42 -4.86 -1.23
C PHE A 185 0.08 -5.12 -2.66
N VAL A 186 1.36 -4.83 -2.95
CA VAL A 186 1.96 -5.08 -4.27
C VAL A 186 1.95 -6.57 -4.58
N ASP A 187 2.19 -7.43 -3.60
CA ASP A 187 2.08 -8.88 -3.77
C ASP A 187 0.65 -9.31 -4.16
N ARG A 188 -0.38 -8.73 -3.54
CA ARG A 188 -1.78 -8.96 -3.96
C ARG A 188 -2.05 -8.48 -5.39
N MET A 189 -1.37 -7.44 -5.86
CA MET A 189 -1.47 -7.00 -7.26
C MET A 189 -0.84 -8.01 -8.22
N VAL A 190 0.26 -8.67 -7.85
CA VAL A 190 0.83 -9.78 -8.65
C VAL A 190 -0.18 -10.91 -8.82
N TRP A 191 -0.88 -11.28 -7.75
CA TRP A 191 -1.92 -12.32 -7.80
C TRP A 191 -3.09 -11.90 -8.66
N LEU A 192 -3.57 -10.65 -8.51
CA LEU A 192 -4.61 -10.10 -9.35
C LEU A 192 -4.22 -10.13 -10.84
N TYR A 193 -2.99 -9.75 -11.17
CA TYR A 193 -2.49 -9.83 -12.54
C TYR A 193 -2.50 -11.27 -13.05
N ASN A 194 -2.02 -12.23 -12.26
CA ASN A 194 -1.99 -13.64 -12.67
C ASN A 194 -3.38 -14.23 -12.90
N ASP A 195 -4.37 -13.85 -12.11
CA ASP A 195 -5.77 -14.30 -12.28
C ASP A 195 -6.42 -13.66 -13.52
N MET A 196 -5.98 -12.46 -13.89
CA MET A 196 -6.60 -11.67 -14.97
C MET A 196 -5.87 -11.77 -16.31
N LYS A 197 -4.58 -12.16 -16.34
CA LYS A 197 -3.75 -12.08 -17.56
C LYS A 197 -4.38 -12.78 -18.78
N ASP A 198 -5.10 -13.88 -18.56
CA ASP A 198 -5.71 -14.68 -19.62
C ASP A 198 -7.11 -14.18 -20.03
N THR A 199 -7.69 -13.21 -19.31
CA THR A 199 -9.02 -12.68 -19.60
C THR A 199 -9.02 -11.62 -20.70
N ASN A 200 -7.88 -10.99 -20.98
CA ASN A 200 -7.74 -9.96 -22.01
C ASN A 200 -6.37 -10.07 -22.71
N PRO A 201 -6.34 -10.19 -24.06
CA PRO A 201 -5.08 -10.24 -24.82
C PRO A 201 -4.12 -9.07 -24.53
N GLN A 202 -4.64 -7.89 -24.17
CA GLN A 202 -3.82 -6.72 -23.81
C GLN A 202 -2.92 -6.98 -22.59
N TYR A 203 -3.39 -7.74 -21.61
CA TYR A 203 -2.65 -8.00 -20.38
C TYR A 203 -1.45 -8.94 -20.61
N LEU A 204 -1.58 -9.84 -21.59
CA LEU A 204 -0.49 -10.73 -22.01
C LEU A 204 0.64 -9.97 -22.72
N ILE A 205 0.31 -8.93 -23.49
CA ILE A 205 1.31 -8.11 -24.21
C ILE A 205 2.27 -7.40 -23.23
N TRP A 206 1.82 -7.12 -22.01
CA TRP A 206 2.65 -6.51 -20.98
C TRP A 206 3.73 -7.47 -20.44
N LEU A 207 3.53 -8.79 -20.57
CA LEU A 207 4.50 -9.80 -20.12
C LEU A 207 5.55 -10.06 -21.20
N LYS A 208 6.81 -9.75 -20.87
CA LYS A 208 8.00 -9.93 -21.69
C LYS A 208 8.97 -10.83 -20.95
N SER A 209 9.38 -11.93 -21.58
CA SER A 209 10.29 -12.95 -21.03
C SER A 209 11.77 -12.71 -21.37
#